data_AF-A0A099Z568-F1
#
_entry.id   AF-A0A099Z568-F1
#
_cell.length_a   1.000
_cell.length_b   1.000
_cell.length_c   1.000
_cell.angle_alpha   90.00
_cell.angle_beta   90.00
_cell.angle_gamma   90.00
#
_symmetry.space_group_name_H-M   'P 1'
#
loop_
_entity.id
_entity.type
_entity.pdbx_description
1 polymer ?
#
loop_
_entity_poly.entity_id
_entity_poly.type
_entity_poly.pdbx_seq_one_letter_code
_entity_poly.pdbx_strand_id
1 'polypeptide(L)'
;SHMKTRVTRLVLLSIWLAVLLFALLPVAGVGRYTLQWPGTWGFISTGDDAFAGSIFFASTFAFLGLSSLFVTMACNLATIEALVSRCRSKATASHSSKQWGRIATETLLQLLGIMCVLSACWSPLLITMLKMIFSHTSFEHCNGFGSAAQGSGLHKECNFFLTAVRLASLNQILDPWVYLLLRKILLQKFCQAASAVSKCSNNEWKERSITLSEEIRRTTA
;
A
#
# COMPACT_ATOMS: atom_id res chain seq x y z
N SER A 1 -25.46 -13.10 -9.23
CA SER A 1 -24.92 -14.47 -9.16
C SER A 1 -24.44 -14.72 -7.74
N HIS A 2 -24.97 -15.74 -7.06
CA HIS A 2 -24.51 -16.12 -5.73
C HIS A 2 -23.36 -17.13 -5.89
N MET A 3 -22.14 -16.77 -5.50
CA MET A 3 -21.01 -17.69 -5.57
C MET A 3 -21.33 -18.90 -4.68
N LYS A 4 -21.31 -20.11 -5.25
CA LYS A 4 -21.60 -21.33 -4.48
C LYS A 4 -20.48 -21.49 -3.46
N THR A 5 -20.81 -21.63 -2.18
CA THR A 5 -19.86 -21.79 -1.06
C THR A 5 -18.82 -22.88 -1.30
N ARG A 6 -19.20 -23.95 -2.02
CA ARG A 6 -18.28 -25.00 -2.47
C ARG A 6 -17.18 -24.47 -3.39
N VAL A 7 -17.51 -23.61 -4.35
CA VAL A 7 -16.54 -22.99 -5.28
C VAL A 7 -15.59 -22.07 -4.51
N THR A 8 -16.10 -21.25 -3.59
CA THR A 8 -15.24 -20.39 -2.74
C THR A 8 -14.24 -21.20 -1.94
N ARG A 9 -14.67 -22.30 -1.32
CA ARG A 9 -13.77 -23.19 -0.56
C ARG A 9 -12.72 -23.83 -1.46
N LEU A 10 -13.10 -24.31 -2.64
CA LEU A 10 -12.15 -24.89 -3.59
C LEU A 10 -11.11 -23.88 -4.08
N VAL A 11 -11.55 -22.65 -4.39
CA VAL A 11 -10.63 -21.55 -4.79
C VAL A 11 -9.66 -21.24 -3.65
N LEU A 12 -10.14 -21.11 -2.41
CA LEU A 12 -9.28 -20.84 -1.26
C LEU A 12 -8.26 -21.98 -1.04
N LEU A 13 -8.71 -23.24 -1.08
CA LEU A 13 -7.82 -24.39 -0.95
C LEU A 13 -6.76 -24.42 -2.07
N SER A 14 -7.17 -24.13 -3.31
CA SER A 14 -6.24 -24.05 -4.45
C SER A 14 -5.18 -22.97 -4.26
N ILE A 15 -5.58 -21.76 -3.82
CA ILE A 15 -4.64 -20.66 -3.52
C ILE A 15 -3.67 -21.09 -2.43
N TRP A 16 -4.16 -21.67 -1.34
CA TRP A 16 -3.31 -22.15 -0.24
C TRP A 16 -2.29 -23.19 -0.69
N LEU A 17 -2.72 -24.18 -1.46
CA LEU A 17 -1.84 -25.22 -2.00
C LEU A 17 -0.82 -24.64 -2.98
N ALA A 18 -1.23 -23.71 -3.85
CA ALA A 18 -0.33 -23.06 -4.79
C ALA A 18 0.75 -22.22 -4.08
N VAL A 19 0.36 -21.44 -3.06
CA VAL A 19 1.29 -20.65 -2.25
C VAL A 19 2.25 -21.56 -1.47
N LEU A 20 1.75 -22.66 -0.90
CA LEU A 20 2.58 -23.64 -0.20
C LEU A 20 3.59 -24.29 -1.15
N LEU A 21 3.14 -24.73 -2.33
CA LEU A 21 4.02 -25.33 -3.33
C LEU A 21 5.10 -24.33 -3.78
N PHE A 22 4.71 -23.08 -4.03
CA PHE A 22 5.65 -22.02 -4.39
C PHE A 22 6.68 -21.77 -3.27
N ALA A 23 6.24 -21.69 -2.02
CA ALA A 23 7.13 -21.48 -0.86
C ALA A 23 8.11 -22.63 -0.62
N LEU A 24 7.79 -23.85 -1.06
CA LEU A 24 8.64 -25.03 -0.95
C LEU A 24 9.64 -25.19 -2.11
N LEU A 25 9.55 -24.37 -3.17
CA LEU A 25 10.48 -24.44 -4.31
C LEU A 25 11.96 -24.35 -3.90
N PRO A 26 12.38 -23.49 -2.95
CA PRO A 26 13.77 -23.45 -2.51
C PRO A 26 14.24 -24.74 -1.83
N VAL A 27 13.34 -25.47 -1.17
CA VAL A 27 13.64 -26.79 -0.56
C VAL A 27 13.88 -27.84 -1.64
N ALA A 28 13.16 -27.74 -2.77
CA ALA A 28 13.37 -28.57 -3.95
C ALA A 28 14.58 -28.14 -4.80
N GLY A 29 15.35 -27.12 -4.35
CA GLY A 29 16.54 -26.62 -5.04
C GLY A 29 16.27 -25.52 -6.09
N VAL A 30 15.02 -25.06 -6.23
CA VAL A 30 14.66 -24.00 -7.17
C VAL A 30 14.57 -22.67 -6.42
N GLY A 31 15.66 -21.91 -6.47
CA GLY A 31 15.81 -20.62 -5.79
C GLY A 31 16.41 -20.72 -4.40
N ARG A 32 16.87 -19.59 -3.86
CA ARG A 32 17.52 -19.51 -2.54
C ARG A 32 17.16 -18.21 -1.83
N TYR A 33 17.01 -18.31 -0.51
CA TYR A 33 17.01 -17.16 0.38
C TYR A 33 18.44 -16.90 0.84
N THR A 34 18.94 -15.70 0.61
CA THR A 34 20.28 -15.28 1.03
C THR A 34 20.17 -14.06 1.94
N LEU A 35 21.21 -13.87 2.75
CA LEU A 35 21.33 -12.70 3.60
C LEU A 35 21.59 -11.48 2.69
N GLN A 36 20.71 -10.47 2.77
CA GLN A 36 20.80 -9.27 1.96
C GLN A 36 21.38 -8.10 2.75
N TRP A 37 21.99 -7.13 2.07
CA TRP A 37 22.55 -5.92 2.68
C TRP A 37 21.50 -5.19 3.55
N PRO A 38 21.81 -4.79 4.80
CA PRO A 38 23.14 -4.70 5.42
C PRO A 38 23.61 -5.97 6.16
N GLY A 39 22.98 -7.13 5.93
CA GLY A 39 23.35 -8.40 6.57
C GLY A 39 22.46 -8.80 7.75
N THR A 40 21.32 -8.14 7.94
CA THR A 40 20.44 -8.37 9.10
C THR A 40 19.14 -9.09 8.75
N TRP A 41 18.94 -9.45 7.48
CA TRP A 41 17.69 -10.00 6.99
C TRP A 41 17.92 -10.91 5.79
N GLY A 42 17.10 -11.96 5.69
CA GLY A 42 17.13 -12.92 4.59
C GLY A 42 16.02 -12.63 3.59
N PHE A 43 16.36 -12.66 2.29
CA PHE A 43 15.38 -12.47 1.23
C PHE A 43 15.78 -13.24 -0.03
N ILE A 44 14.87 -13.28 -1.01
CA ILE A 44 15.06 -13.99 -2.26
C ILE A 44 16.33 -13.48 -2.95
N SER A 45 17.22 -14.39 -3.31
CA SER A 45 18.44 -14.04 -4.06
C SER A 45 18.10 -13.71 -5.51
N THR A 46 18.54 -12.54 -5.97
CA THR A 46 18.44 -12.06 -7.36
C THR A 46 19.78 -12.05 -8.09
N GLY A 47 20.86 -12.55 -7.47
CA GLY A 47 22.24 -12.50 -7.99
C GLY A 47 22.64 -13.70 -8.88
N ASP A 48 23.69 -13.48 -9.68
CA ASP A 48 24.20 -14.32 -10.78
C ASP A 48 24.89 -15.63 -10.37
N ASP A 49 25.06 -15.92 -9.07
CA ASP A 49 25.75 -17.13 -8.64
C ASP A 49 24.86 -18.39 -8.76
N ALA A 50 24.89 -18.94 -9.97
CA ALA A 50 24.89 -20.36 -10.31
C ALA A 50 23.57 -21.16 -10.51
N PHE A 51 22.37 -20.58 -10.51
CA PHE A 51 21.17 -21.35 -10.91
C PHE A 51 20.10 -20.49 -11.60
N ALA A 52 19.66 -20.86 -12.80
CA ALA A 52 18.46 -20.31 -13.46
C ALA A 52 17.20 -20.36 -12.57
N GLY A 53 17.19 -21.25 -11.57
CA GLY A 53 16.14 -21.37 -10.57
C GLY A 53 15.96 -20.15 -9.65
N SER A 54 17.02 -19.39 -9.31
CA SER A 54 16.89 -18.18 -8.47
C SER A 54 16.19 -17.05 -9.21
N ILE A 55 16.60 -16.82 -10.45
CA ILE A 55 15.97 -15.84 -11.35
C ILE A 55 14.51 -16.24 -11.60
N PHE A 56 14.25 -17.53 -11.91
CA PHE A 56 12.89 -18.03 -12.10
C PHE A 56 12.02 -17.81 -10.85
N PHE A 57 12.53 -18.14 -9.67
CA PHE A 57 11.83 -17.99 -8.41
C PHE A 57 11.54 -16.51 -8.08
N ALA A 58 12.54 -15.64 -8.19
CA ALA A 58 12.40 -14.21 -7.94
C ALA A 58 11.47 -13.52 -8.94
N SER A 59 11.58 -13.89 -10.22
CA SER A 59 10.72 -13.39 -11.30
C SER A 59 9.27 -13.81 -11.08
N THR A 60 9.04 -15.10 -10.81
CA THR A 60 7.70 -15.62 -10.52
C THR A 60 7.09 -14.94 -9.30
N PHE A 61 7.86 -14.71 -8.23
CA PHE A 61 7.42 -13.93 -7.07
C PHE A 61 6.97 -12.51 -7.46
N ALA A 62 7.81 -11.79 -8.22
CA ALA A 62 7.52 -10.43 -8.65
C ALA A 62 6.26 -10.35 -9.54
N PHE A 63 6.14 -11.26 -10.51
CA PHE A 63 4.99 -11.31 -11.42
C PHE A 63 3.70 -11.72 -10.73
N LEU A 64 3.72 -12.74 -9.86
CA LEU A 64 2.55 -13.15 -9.10
C LEU A 64 2.10 -12.03 -8.15
N GLY A 65 3.04 -11.35 -7.51
CA GLY A 65 2.75 -10.18 -6.67
C GLY A 65 2.09 -9.04 -7.45
N LEU A 66 2.66 -8.65 -8.60
CA LEU A 66 2.10 -7.58 -9.44
C LEU A 66 0.72 -7.96 -10.00
N SER A 67 0.56 -9.20 -10.45
CA SER A 67 -0.72 -9.71 -10.94
C SER A 67 -1.77 -9.70 -9.83
N SER A 68 -1.39 -10.10 -8.62
CA SER A 68 -2.28 -10.05 -7.45
C SER A 68 -2.71 -8.62 -7.10
N LEU A 69 -1.78 -7.66 -7.12
CA LEU A 69 -2.09 -6.24 -6.92
C LEU A 69 -3.04 -5.73 -8.00
N PHE A 70 -2.78 -6.04 -9.27
CA PHE A 70 -3.61 -5.61 -10.39
C PHE A 70 -5.03 -6.18 -10.30
N VAL A 71 -5.16 -7.49 -10.07
CA VAL A 71 -6.46 -8.15 -9.91
C VAL A 71 -7.21 -7.55 -8.72
N THR A 72 -6.53 -7.34 -7.59
CA THR A 72 -7.12 -6.71 -6.40
C THR A 72 -7.63 -5.31 -6.72
N MET A 73 -6.84 -4.49 -7.41
CA MET A 73 -7.23 -3.14 -7.81
C MET A 73 -8.44 -3.16 -8.76
N ALA A 74 -8.43 -4.04 -9.77
CA ALA A 74 -9.53 -4.18 -10.73
C ALA A 74 -10.82 -4.65 -10.06
N CYS A 75 -10.76 -5.65 -9.19
CA CYS A 75 -11.91 -6.15 -8.44
C CYS A 75 -12.48 -5.10 -7.48
N ASN A 76 -11.61 -4.39 -6.77
CA ASN A 76 -12.02 -3.33 -5.86
C ASN A 76 -12.62 -2.14 -6.62
N LEU A 77 -12.06 -1.74 -7.76
CA LEU A 77 -12.61 -0.71 -8.62
C LEU A 77 -13.99 -1.11 -9.17
N ALA A 78 -14.15 -2.34 -9.65
CA ALA A 78 -15.45 -2.87 -10.10
C ALA A 78 -16.48 -2.87 -8.96
N THR A 79 -16.05 -3.16 -7.72
CA THR A 79 -16.91 -3.11 -6.53
C THR A 79 -17.32 -1.67 -6.21
N ILE A 80 -16.39 -0.72 -6.31
CA ILE A 80 -16.65 0.71 -6.13
C ILE A 80 -17.65 1.21 -7.19
N GLU A 81 -17.42 0.91 -8.47
CA GLU A 81 -18.32 1.29 -9.57
C GLU A 81 -19.73 0.69 -9.38
N ALA A 82 -19.82 -0.60 -9.06
CA ALA A 82 -21.09 -1.26 -8.77
C ALA A 82 -21.81 -0.63 -7.58
N LEU A 83 -21.07 -0.25 -6.54
CA LEU A 83 -21.61 0.40 -5.35
C LEU A 83 -22.10 1.81 -5.66
N VAL A 84 -21.33 2.60 -6.43
CA VAL A 84 -21.68 3.96 -6.87
C VAL A 84 -22.90 3.92 -7.78
N SER A 85 -22.94 3.01 -8.75
CA SER A 85 -24.08 2.83 -9.66
C SER A 85 -25.36 2.51 -8.89
N ARG A 86 -25.29 1.59 -7.92
CA ARG A 86 -26.44 1.29 -7.04
C ARG A 86 -26.81 2.45 -6.12
N CYS A 87 -25.85 3.26 -5.65
CA CYS A 87 -26.10 4.50 -4.91
C CYS A 87 -26.85 5.53 -5.74
N ARG A 88 -26.44 5.75 -6.99
CA ARG A 88 -27.13 6.67 -7.91
C ARG A 88 -28.54 6.20 -8.24
N SER A 89 -28.73 4.90 -8.47
CA SER A 89 -30.06 4.32 -8.75
C SER A 89 -31.02 4.37 -7.56
N LYS A 90 -30.53 4.32 -6.31
CA LYS A 90 -31.38 4.44 -5.10
C LYS A 90 -31.55 5.86 -4.59
N ALA A 91 -30.69 6.80 -4.99
CA ALA A 91 -30.82 8.21 -4.61
C ALA A 91 -32.09 8.86 -5.20
N THR A 92 -32.64 8.31 -6.28
CA THR A 92 -33.90 8.75 -6.90
C THR A 92 -35.16 8.23 -6.18
N ALA A 93 -35.02 7.28 -5.23
CA ALA A 93 -36.13 6.69 -4.48
C ALA A 93 -36.01 6.98 -2.96
N SER A 94 -36.45 8.17 -2.54
CA SER A 94 -36.81 8.68 -1.19
C SER A 94 -36.19 8.11 0.12
N HIS A 95 -35.78 9.05 0.99
CA HIS A 95 -35.59 9.05 2.46
C HIS A 95 -34.75 7.98 3.18
N SER A 96 -34.71 6.71 2.77
CA SER A 96 -33.82 5.67 3.37
C SER A 96 -32.35 5.79 2.90
N SER A 97 -32.12 6.65 1.90
CA SER A 97 -30.85 6.88 1.22
C SER A 97 -29.74 7.41 2.12
N LYS A 98 -30.04 8.13 3.22
CA LYS A 98 -29.01 8.74 4.09
C LYS A 98 -28.22 7.69 4.88
N GLN A 99 -28.90 6.69 5.45
CA GLN A 99 -28.25 5.62 6.22
C GLN A 99 -27.54 4.63 5.28
N TRP A 100 -28.14 4.30 4.14
CA TRP A 100 -27.55 3.40 3.17
C TRP A 100 -26.36 4.00 2.43
N GLY A 101 -26.46 5.28 2.04
CA GLY A 101 -25.35 6.06 1.51
C GLY A 101 -24.19 6.15 2.50
N ARG A 102 -24.47 6.29 3.81
CA ARG A 102 -23.45 6.29 4.86
C ARG A 102 -22.66 4.98 4.91
N ILE A 103 -23.35 3.84 4.85
CA ILE A 103 -22.72 2.50 4.85
C ILE A 103 -21.91 2.31 3.56
N ALA A 104 -22.46 2.69 2.40
CA ALA A 104 -21.78 2.59 1.13
C ALA A 104 -20.50 3.46 1.07
N THR A 105 -20.54 4.69 1.58
CA THR A 105 -19.36 5.56 1.64
C THR A 105 -18.27 5.00 2.55
N GLU A 106 -18.65 4.36 3.67
CA GLU A 106 -17.69 3.74 4.59
C GLU A 106 -16.97 2.57 3.92
N THR A 107 -17.71 1.69 3.24
CA THR A 107 -17.11 0.58 2.48
C THR A 107 -16.26 1.06 1.31
N LEU A 108 -16.65 2.15 0.64
CA LEU A 108 -15.89 2.72 -0.47
C LEU A 108 -14.56 3.30 0.00
N LEU A 109 -14.58 4.09 1.08
CA LEU A 109 -13.36 4.64 1.68
C LEU A 109 -12.45 3.52 2.17
N GLN A 110 -12.99 2.50 2.83
CA GLN A 110 -12.21 1.37 3.30
C GLN A 110 -11.55 0.60 2.15
N LEU A 111 -12.30 0.29 1.08
CA LEU A 111 -11.75 -0.37 -0.11
C LEU A 111 -10.65 0.48 -0.76
N LEU A 112 -10.88 1.80 -0.88
CA LEU A 112 -9.89 2.74 -1.42
C LEU A 112 -8.64 2.80 -0.54
N GLY A 113 -8.79 2.88 0.78
CA GLY A 113 -7.68 2.92 1.72
C GLY A 113 -6.82 1.66 1.67
N ILE A 114 -7.45 0.49 1.68
CA ILE A 114 -6.74 -0.80 1.59
C ILE A 114 -6.02 -0.91 0.24
N MET A 115 -6.67 -0.53 -0.87
CA MET A 115 -6.02 -0.50 -2.19
C MET A 115 -4.78 0.39 -2.22
N CYS A 116 -4.89 1.61 -1.70
CA CYS A 116 -3.79 2.58 -1.68
C CYS A 116 -2.63 2.08 -0.84
N VAL A 117 -2.91 1.55 0.36
CA VAL A 117 -1.89 1.05 1.29
C VAL A 117 -1.20 -0.17 0.71
N LEU A 118 -1.96 -1.15 0.23
CA LEU A 118 -1.42 -2.38 -0.36
C LEU A 118 -0.50 -2.04 -1.54
N SER A 119 -0.93 -1.13 -2.42
CA SER A 119 -0.14 -0.71 -3.57
C SER A 119 1.11 0.08 -3.18
N ALA A 120 0.99 1.05 -2.26
CA ALA A 120 2.11 1.86 -1.81
C ALA A 120 3.18 1.02 -1.07
N CYS A 121 2.77 -0.03 -0.38
CA CYS A 121 3.68 -0.90 0.36
C CYS A 121 4.36 -1.95 -0.54
N TRP A 122 3.61 -2.61 -1.42
CA TRP A 122 4.12 -3.74 -2.20
C TRP A 122 4.65 -3.37 -3.59
N SER A 123 4.07 -2.36 -4.25
CA SER A 123 4.47 -1.98 -5.61
C SER A 123 5.93 -1.57 -5.71
N PRO A 124 6.49 -0.72 -4.81
CA PRO A 124 7.90 -0.35 -4.87
C PRO A 124 8.82 -1.56 -4.80
N LEU A 125 8.51 -2.55 -3.95
CA LEU A 125 9.31 -3.77 -3.80
C LEU A 125 9.26 -4.63 -5.07
N LEU A 126 8.06 -4.89 -5.60
CA LEU A 126 7.90 -5.76 -6.77
C LEU A 126 8.47 -5.14 -8.04
N ILE A 127 8.32 -3.82 -8.23
CA ILE A 127 8.89 -3.09 -9.36
C ILE A 127 10.42 -3.06 -9.28
N THR A 128 11.00 -2.81 -8.09
CA THR A 128 12.46 -2.81 -7.92
C THR A 128 13.07 -4.18 -8.16
N MET A 129 12.44 -5.25 -7.65
CA MET A 129 12.85 -6.62 -7.96
C MET A 129 12.82 -6.89 -9.46
N LEU A 130 11.72 -6.54 -10.13
CA LEU A 130 11.57 -6.77 -11.56
C LEU A 130 12.59 -5.97 -12.38
N LYS A 131 12.85 -4.72 -12.00
CA LYS A 131 13.89 -3.88 -12.61
C LYS A 131 15.28 -4.49 -12.44
N MET A 132 15.64 -4.96 -11.25
CA MET A 132 16.94 -5.60 -11.00
C MET A 132 17.11 -6.87 -11.84
N ILE A 133 16.05 -7.68 -12.00
CA ILE A 133 16.05 -8.88 -12.85
C ILE A 133 16.25 -8.51 -14.33
N PHE A 134 15.54 -7.51 -14.85
CA PHE A 134 15.63 -7.14 -16.27
C PHE A 134 16.86 -6.33 -16.64
N SER A 135 17.39 -5.52 -15.72
CA SER A 135 18.58 -4.70 -15.96
C SER A 135 19.89 -5.46 -15.73
N HIS A 136 19.84 -6.77 -15.43
CA HIS A 136 21.01 -7.59 -15.07
C HIS A 136 21.91 -6.92 -14.00
N THR A 137 21.32 -6.09 -13.15
CA THR A 137 22.07 -5.34 -12.13
C THR A 137 22.03 -6.18 -10.86
N SER A 138 23.03 -7.04 -10.71
CA SER A 138 23.09 -8.05 -9.66
C SER A 138 23.41 -7.45 -8.29
N PHE A 139 22.70 -7.93 -7.26
CA PHE A 139 22.84 -7.52 -5.86
C PHE A 139 24.20 -7.89 -5.23
N GLU A 140 24.98 -8.73 -5.93
CA GLU A 140 26.40 -9.02 -5.68
C GLU A 140 27.21 -7.74 -5.40
N HIS A 141 26.87 -6.64 -6.08
CA HIS A 141 27.52 -5.34 -5.91
C HIS A 141 27.24 -4.66 -4.55
N CYS A 142 26.16 -5.01 -3.84
CA CYS A 142 25.89 -4.53 -2.48
C CYS A 142 26.59 -5.39 -1.40
N ASN A 143 27.03 -6.61 -1.73
CA ASN A 143 27.64 -7.57 -0.78
C ASN A 143 29.19 -7.51 -0.77
N GLY A 144 29.80 -6.84 -1.76
CA GLY A 144 31.24 -6.60 -1.81
C GLY A 144 31.70 -5.58 -0.77
N PHE A 145 32.15 -6.05 0.39
CA PHE A 145 32.71 -5.27 1.50
C PHE A 145 34.03 -4.51 1.17
N GLY A 146 34.39 -4.32 -0.11
CA GLY A 146 35.80 -4.13 -0.49
C GLY A 146 36.17 -3.22 -1.66
N SER A 147 35.28 -2.40 -2.24
CA SER A 147 35.69 -1.52 -3.34
C SER A 147 35.34 -0.06 -3.08
N ALA A 148 36.29 0.66 -2.50
CA ALA A 148 36.29 2.11 -2.21
C ALA A 148 36.23 3.02 -3.47
N ALA A 149 35.64 2.55 -4.58
CA ALA A 149 35.67 3.24 -5.87
C ALA A 149 34.39 3.10 -6.73
N GLN A 150 33.25 2.67 -6.18
CA GLN A 150 32.02 2.55 -6.97
C GLN A 150 30.88 3.47 -6.52
N GLY A 151 30.69 4.53 -7.31
CA GLY A 151 29.44 5.22 -7.63
C GLY A 151 28.38 5.41 -6.54
N SER A 152 28.14 6.67 -6.17
CA SER A 152 26.97 7.12 -5.39
C SER A 152 25.61 6.60 -5.88
N GLY A 153 25.50 6.20 -7.16
CA GLY A 153 24.29 5.63 -7.76
C GLY A 153 23.93 4.24 -7.24
N LEU A 154 24.89 3.33 -7.08
CA LEU A 154 24.64 1.94 -6.67
C LEU A 154 24.16 1.86 -5.21
N HIS A 155 24.84 2.58 -4.32
CA HIS A 155 24.44 2.64 -2.91
C HIS A 155 23.03 3.22 -2.74
N LYS A 156 22.62 4.14 -3.63
CA LYS A 156 21.24 4.67 -3.66
C LYS A 156 20.22 3.59 -4.04
N GLU A 157 20.56 2.68 -4.96
CA GLU A 157 19.69 1.56 -5.35
C GLU A 157 19.55 0.51 -4.23
N CYS A 158 20.64 0.14 -3.56
CA CYS A 158 20.58 -0.77 -2.40
C CYS A 158 19.70 -0.18 -1.27
N ASN A 159 19.86 1.11 -0.96
CA ASN A 159 19.03 1.80 0.03
C ASN A 159 17.56 1.91 -0.39
N PHE A 160 17.29 2.16 -1.67
CA PHE A 160 15.93 2.23 -2.19
C PHE A 160 15.23 0.87 -2.08
N PHE A 161 15.92 -0.21 -2.42
CA PHE A 161 15.39 -1.57 -2.24
C PHE A 161 15.13 -1.89 -0.76
N LEU A 162 16.06 -1.58 0.13
CA LEU A 162 15.86 -1.77 1.59
C LEU A 162 14.65 -0.97 2.08
N THR A 163 14.47 0.25 1.58
CA THR A 163 13.31 1.09 1.89
C THR A 163 12.02 0.45 1.37
N ALA A 164 12.03 -0.10 0.15
CA ALA A 164 10.90 -0.81 -0.42
C ALA A 164 10.51 -2.07 0.38
N VAL A 165 11.49 -2.84 0.84
CA VAL A 165 11.26 -3.99 1.73
C VAL A 165 10.66 -3.54 3.06
N ARG A 166 11.19 -2.46 3.66
CA ARG A 166 10.63 -1.89 4.89
C ARG A 166 9.18 -1.45 4.68
N LEU A 167 8.87 -0.76 3.58
CA LEU A 167 7.50 -0.39 3.22
C LEU A 167 6.59 -1.62 3.09
N ALA A 168 7.04 -2.68 2.43
CA ALA A 168 6.28 -3.93 2.32
C ALA A 168 6.00 -4.57 3.70
N SER A 169 6.99 -4.57 4.61
CA SER A 169 6.81 -5.08 5.97
C SER A 169 5.82 -4.25 6.81
N LEU A 170 5.75 -2.94 6.56
CA LEU A 170 4.81 -2.06 7.23
C LEU A 170 3.35 -2.36 6.83
N ASN A 171 3.10 -2.98 5.68
CA ASN A 171 1.74 -3.33 5.23
C ASN A 171 0.94 -4.13 6.28
N GLN A 172 1.61 -5.08 6.96
CA GLN A 172 0.97 -5.94 7.97
C GLN A 172 0.53 -5.15 9.20
N ILE A 173 1.22 -4.05 9.51
CA ILE A 173 0.87 -3.14 10.59
C ILE A 173 -0.24 -2.22 10.12
N LEU A 174 -0.09 -1.61 8.94
CA LEU A 174 -1.05 -0.64 8.42
C LEU A 174 -2.42 -1.25 8.14
N ASP A 175 -2.54 -2.53 7.79
CA ASP A 175 -3.82 -3.15 7.41
C ASP A 175 -4.90 -3.05 8.53
N PRO A 176 -4.63 -3.45 9.79
CA PRO A 176 -5.51 -3.17 10.91
C PRO A 176 -5.74 -1.68 11.18
N TRP A 177 -4.69 -0.84 11.11
CA TRP A 177 -4.80 0.59 11.41
C TRP A 177 -5.62 1.36 10.37
N VAL A 178 -5.51 1.01 9.10
CA VAL A 178 -6.27 1.59 8.00
C VAL A 178 -7.75 1.28 8.18
N TYR A 179 -8.09 0.03 8.53
CA TYR A 179 -9.45 -0.33 8.88
C TYR A 179 -9.99 0.49 10.07
N LEU A 180 -9.18 0.66 11.11
CA LEU A 180 -9.56 1.40 12.31
C LEU A 180 -9.68 2.92 12.06
N LEU A 181 -8.69 3.54 11.41
CA LEU A 181 -8.60 4.98 11.16
C LEU A 181 -9.60 5.45 10.10
N LEU A 182 -9.82 4.66 9.04
CA LEU A 182 -10.86 4.95 8.04
C LEU A 182 -12.27 4.62 8.52
N ARG A 183 -12.41 4.06 9.73
CA ARG A 183 -13.73 3.94 10.37
C ARG A 183 -14.30 5.33 10.53
N LYS A 184 -15.52 5.52 10.01
CA LYS A 184 -16.21 6.82 9.97
C LYS A 184 -16.22 7.56 11.32
N ILE A 185 -16.29 6.82 12.43
CA ILE A 185 -16.28 7.40 13.78
C ILE A 185 -14.98 8.15 14.04
N LEU A 186 -13.82 7.59 13.69
CA LEU A 186 -12.53 8.24 13.88
C LEU A 186 -12.31 9.35 12.85
N LEU A 187 -12.66 9.13 11.57
CA LEU A 187 -12.62 10.18 10.56
C LEU A 187 -13.52 11.38 10.89
N GLN A 188 -14.74 11.15 11.39
CA GLN A 188 -15.61 12.24 11.84
C GLN A 188 -15.04 12.94 13.06
N LYS A 189 -14.44 12.21 14.02
CA LYS A 189 -13.79 12.82 15.19
C LYS A 189 -12.54 13.61 14.80
N PHE A 190 -11.77 13.13 13.83
CA PHE A 190 -10.59 13.79 13.31
C PHE A 190 -10.96 15.02 12.49
N CYS A 191 -11.96 14.94 11.61
CA CYS A 191 -12.49 16.09 10.89
C CYS A 191 -13.16 17.11 11.83
N GLN A 192 -13.86 16.66 12.87
CA GLN A 192 -14.41 17.55 13.90
C GLN A 192 -13.30 18.23 14.70
N ALA A 193 -12.25 17.52 15.08
CA ALA A 193 -11.09 18.09 15.76
C ALA A 193 -10.33 19.06 14.85
N ALA A 194 -10.03 18.67 13.60
CA ALA A 194 -9.36 19.51 12.62
C ALA A 194 -10.18 20.75 12.26
N SER A 195 -11.50 20.64 12.12
CA SER A 195 -12.37 21.79 11.89
C SER A 195 -12.55 22.66 13.14
N ALA A 196 -12.49 22.09 14.35
CA ALA A 196 -12.45 22.87 15.59
C ALA A 196 -11.13 23.64 15.71
N VAL A 197 -9.99 23.01 15.39
CA VAL A 197 -8.68 23.67 15.35
C VAL A 197 -8.63 24.75 14.25
N SER A 198 -9.15 24.46 13.06
CA SER A 198 -9.24 25.44 11.97
C SER A 198 -10.19 26.60 12.30
N LYS A 199 -11.31 26.35 12.99
CA LYS A 199 -12.22 27.41 13.45
C LYS A 199 -11.61 28.23 14.57
N CYS A 200 -10.91 27.62 15.53
CA CYS A 200 -10.13 28.36 16.53
C CYS A 200 -9.09 29.28 15.87
N SER A 201 -8.35 28.76 14.89
CA SER A 201 -7.36 29.54 14.15
C SER A 201 -7.99 30.70 13.35
N ASN A 202 -9.12 30.48 12.69
CA ASN A 202 -9.85 31.54 11.98
C ASN A 202 -10.45 32.59 12.93
N ASN A 203 -10.95 32.18 14.10
CA ASN A 203 -11.49 33.10 15.09
C ASN A 203 -10.37 33.96 15.71
N GLU A 204 -9.22 33.37 16.03
CA GLU A 204 -8.04 34.12 16.50
C GLU A 204 -7.55 35.16 15.47
N TRP A 205 -7.52 34.81 14.18
CA TRP A 205 -7.17 35.75 13.11
C TRP A 205 -8.21 36.87 12.94
N LYS A 206 -9.49 36.53 13.06
CA LYS A 206 -10.58 37.51 12.94
C LYS A 206 -10.62 38.45 14.14
N GLU A 207 -10.39 37.95 15.34
CA GLU A 207 -10.36 38.75 16.57
C GLU A 207 -9.16 39.69 16.59
N ARG A 208 -7.97 39.20 16.20
CA ARG A 208 -6.74 40.00 16.12
C ARG A 208 -6.81 41.10 15.03
N SER A 209 -7.51 40.86 13.92
CA SER A 209 -7.73 41.88 12.88
C SER A 209 -8.73 42.96 13.30
N ILE A 210 -9.75 42.61 14.09
CA ILE A 210 -10.70 43.58 14.67
C ILE A 210 -10.00 44.47 15.70
N THR A 211 -9.17 43.90 16.59
CA THR A 211 -8.43 44.70 17.58
C THR A 211 -7.45 45.67 16.93
N LEU A 212 -6.75 45.23 15.89
CA LEU A 212 -5.79 46.06 15.17
C LEU A 212 -6.48 47.19 14.38
N SER A 213 -7.67 46.94 13.82
CA SER A 213 -8.48 47.95 13.13
C SER A 213 -9.04 49.01 14.09
N GLU A 214 -9.48 48.59 15.29
CA GLU A 214 -9.89 49.50 16.38
C GLU A 214 -8.73 50.37 16.87
N GLU A 215 -7.53 49.79 17.04
CA GLU A 215 -6.34 50.52 17.48
C GLU A 215 -5.90 51.57 16.46
N ILE A 216 -5.87 51.20 15.16
CA ILE A 216 -5.54 52.15 14.09
C ILE A 216 -6.54 53.32 14.06
N ARG A 217 -7.84 53.04 14.19
CA ARG A 217 -8.87 54.08 14.19
C ARG A 217 -8.70 55.06 15.33
N ARG A 218 -8.29 54.61 16.52
CA ARG A 218 -8.02 55.48 17.68
C ARG A 218 -6.76 56.32 17.51
N THR A 219 -5.75 55.83 16.80
CA THR A 219 -4.51 56.60 16.56
C THR A 219 -4.64 57.66 15.46
N THR A 220 -5.69 57.59 14.64
CA THR A 220 -5.94 58.54 13.53
C THR A 220 -7.00 59.61 13.83
N ALA A 221 -7.58 59.61 15.04
CA ALA A 221 -8.54 60.62 15.51
C ALA A 221 -7.87 61.55 16.53
#